data_AF-A0A661EIS6-F1
#
_entry.id   AF-A0A661EIS6-F1
#
_cell.length_a   1.000
_cell.length_b   1.000
_cell.length_c   1.000
_cell.angle_alpha   90.00
_cell.angle_beta   90.00
_cell.angle_gamma   90.00
#
_symmetry.space_group_name_H-M   'P 1'
#
loop_
_entity.id
_entity.type
_entity.pdbx_description
1 polymer ?
#
loop_
_entity_poly.entity_id
_entity_poly.type
_entity_poly.pdbx_seq_one_letter_code
_entity_poly.pdbx_strand_id
1 'polypeptide(L)'
;MIKNLTLISALFAGVLLAGCSTTTGPGVDSDAGSTATGSDVYGSSSAATSGTGMDTGFSSLPLDSIGGGAGGEIGSKTIYFDFDSYHIQAEYQPVVAVHAAYLASNPTARVNLQGHTDERGSREYNMALGERRGDSVANLFLAAGAADNQLYTVAYGEESPVADCHDETCWSQNRRVVIEYTAQ
;
A
#
# COMPACT_ATOMS: atom_id res chain seq x y z
N MET A 1 5.39 54.54 -34.04
CA MET A 1 4.17 54.27 -34.84
C MET A 1 3.10 53.66 -33.93
N ILE A 2 1.83 53.63 -34.34
CA ILE A 2 0.67 53.46 -33.45
C ILE A 2 -0.21 52.26 -33.86
N LYS A 3 -0.65 51.49 -32.84
CA LYS A 3 -1.81 50.57 -32.68
C LYS A 3 -2.64 50.07 -33.89
N ASN A 4 -3.07 48.79 -33.83
CA ASN A 4 -4.45 48.28 -34.07
C ASN A 4 -4.49 46.77 -33.74
N LEU A 5 -5.37 46.15 -32.92
CA LEU A 5 -6.46 46.58 -32.00
C LEU A 5 -7.95 46.36 -32.41
N THR A 6 -8.26 45.32 -33.19
CA THR A 6 -9.61 44.70 -33.32
C THR A 6 -9.43 43.18 -33.50
N LEU A 7 -10.11 42.22 -32.83
CA LEU A 7 -11.32 42.18 -31.98
C LEU A 7 -12.67 42.16 -32.72
N ILE A 8 -13.23 40.96 -32.91
CA ILE A 8 -14.63 40.66 -33.28
C ILE A 8 -15.08 39.44 -32.44
N SER A 9 -16.34 39.42 -31.98
CA SER A 9 -16.89 38.39 -31.09
C SER A 9 -18.25 37.86 -31.56
N ALA A 10 -18.44 36.54 -31.49
CA ALA A 10 -19.73 35.84 -31.43
C ALA A 10 -19.44 34.46 -30.81
N LEU A 11 -19.92 34.04 -29.62
CA LEU A 11 -21.23 34.17 -28.98
C LEU A 11 -22.30 33.30 -29.66
N PHE A 12 -22.38 32.05 -29.18
CA PHE A 12 -23.49 31.12 -29.36
C PHE A 12 -23.93 30.65 -27.96
N ALA A 13 -25.23 30.48 -27.72
CA ALA A 13 -25.79 30.23 -26.38
C ALA A 13 -27.05 29.33 -26.41
N GLY A 14 -27.23 28.50 -25.36
CA GLY A 14 -28.32 27.51 -25.24
C GLY A 14 -28.01 26.17 -25.95
N VAL A 15 -28.75 25.06 -25.76
CA VAL A 15 -29.97 24.72 -24.97
C VAL A 15 -30.16 23.18 -25.10
N LEU A 16 -30.58 22.32 -24.15
CA LEU A 16 -30.78 22.35 -22.68
C LEU A 16 -30.91 20.89 -22.12
N LEU A 17 -30.86 20.75 -20.78
CA LEU A 17 -31.53 19.72 -19.93
C LEU A 17 -30.95 18.29 -19.71
N ALA A 18 -31.37 17.75 -18.55
CA ALA A 18 -31.18 16.40 -17.95
C ALA A 18 -29.82 16.08 -17.27
N GLY A 19 -29.77 15.49 -16.06
CA GLY A 19 -30.82 15.19 -15.07
C GLY A 19 -30.29 14.28 -13.94
N CYS A 20 -30.67 14.51 -12.68
CA CYS A 20 -30.16 13.74 -11.51
C CYS A 20 -31.24 12.94 -10.78
N SER A 21 -30.87 11.77 -10.26
CA SER A 21 -31.42 11.22 -9.01
C SER A 21 -30.39 10.34 -8.29
N THR A 22 -30.25 10.53 -6.98
CA THR A 22 -29.58 9.59 -6.07
C THR A 22 -30.55 8.47 -5.67
N THR A 23 -30.02 7.28 -5.39
CA THR A 23 -30.78 6.25 -4.67
C THR A 23 -30.23 6.08 -3.26
N THR A 24 -30.93 6.69 -2.29
CA THR A 24 -30.81 6.36 -0.88
C THR A 24 -32.06 5.59 -0.51
N GLY A 25 -31.94 4.27 -0.31
CA GLY A 25 -33.08 3.44 0.09
C GLY A 25 -33.47 3.69 1.54
N PRO A 26 -34.71 4.13 1.83
CA PRO A 26 -35.21 4.18 3.21
C PRO A 26 -35.66 2.79 3.66
N GLY A 27 -35.48 2.48 4.94
CA GLY A 27 -36.19 1.38 5.59
C GLY A 27 -37.64 1.81 5.94
N VAL A 28 -38.57 0.85 5.90
CA VAL A 28 -39.90 0.94 6.51
C VAL A 28 -40.29 -0.42 7.09
N ASP A 29 -41.04 -0.39 8.18
CA ASP A 29 -41.08 -1.47 9.17
C ASP A 29 -42.26 -2.45 9.04
N SER A 30 -42.10 -3.58 9.73
CA SER A 30 -43.14 -4.35 10.44
C SER A 30 -44.17 -5.25 9.71
N ASP A 31 -44.11 -6.52 10.14
CA ASP A 31 -45.21 -7.45 10.47
C ASP A 31 -46.19 -8.01 9.40
N ALA A 32 -46.09 -9.32 9.19
CA ALA A 32 -47.18 -10.28 9.44
C ALA A 32 -46.62 -11.72 9.41
N GLY A 33 -46.73 -12.47 10.51
CA GLY A 33 -45.99 -13.72 10.71
C GLY A 33 -46.54 -15.01 10.08
N SER A 34 -45.80 -16.11 10.26
CA SER A 34 -46.29 -17.49 10.14
C SER A 34 -45.53 -18.43 11.10
N THR A 35 -46.13 -19.54 11.51
CA THR A 35 -45.81 -20.25 12.77
C THR A 35 -45.15 -21.62 12.58
N ALA A 36 -44.02 -21.84 13.27
CA ALA A 36 -43.57 -23.15 13.80
C ALA A 36 -42.56 -22.86 14.95
N THR A 37 -42.83 -23.10 16.23
CA THR A 37 -43.16 -24.36 16.92
C THR A 37 -41.97 -25.33 16.99
N GLY A 38 -41.19 -25.24 18.08
CA GLY A 38 -40.11 -26.17 18.45
C GLY A 38 -39.51 -25.77 19.80
N SER A 39 -39.59 -26.64 20.81
CA SER A 39 -39.44 -26.27 22.23
C SER A 39 -38.14 -26.75 22.89
N ASP A 40 -37.58 -25.86 23.72
CA ASP A 40 -36.94 -26.09 25.03
C ASP A 40 -35.95 -27.27 25.22
N VAL A 41 -34.68 -26.91 25.50
CA VAL A 41 -33.89 -27.59 26.56
C VAL A 41 -33.16 -26.53 27.39
N TYR A 42 -33.31 -26.62 28.71
CA TYR A 42 -32.70 -25.72 29.70
C TYR A 42 -31.33 -26.24 30.13
N GLY A 43 -30.27 -25.41 30.04
CA GLY A 43 -28.89 -25.83 30.32
C GLY A 43 -28.04 -24.71 30.91
N SER A 44 -28.18 -24.46 32.22
CA SER A 44 -27.39 -23.44 32.94
C SER A 44 -26.17 -24.05 33.63
N SER A 45 -24.97 -23.65 33.20
CA SER A 45 -23.77 -23.67 34.05
C SER A 45 -22.82 -22.54 33.64
N SER A 46 -22.29 -21.82 34.63
CA SER A 46 -21.53 -20.59 34.45
C SER A 46 -20.03 -20.83 34.29
N ALA A 47 -19.40 -20.19 33.30
CA ALA A 47 -17.93 -20.09 33.22
C ALA A 47 -17.46 -18.71 32.74
N ALA A 48 -16.41 -18.25 33.41
CA ALA A 48 -15.62 -17.01 33.26
C ALA A 48 -15.62 -16.22 31.93
N THR A 49 -15.75 -14.91 32.10
CA THR A 49 -15.13 -13.80 31.34
C THR A 49 -14.05 -14.13 30.29
N SER A 50 -14.16 -13.52 29.11
CA SER A 50 -13.17 -12.54 28.59
C SER A 50 -13.73 -11.80 27.38
N GLY A 51 -13.31 -10.55 27.14
CA GLY A 51 -13.83 -9.72 26.06
C GLY A 51 -13.30 -10.12 24.68
N THR A 52 -14.19 -10.29 23.71
CA THR A 52 -13.84 -10.41 22.29
C THR A 52 -13.40 -9.06 21.73
N GLY A 53 -12.13 -8.73 21.91
CA GLY A 53 -11.47 -7.68 21.11
C GLY A 53 -11.48 -8.07 19.63
N MET A 54 -11.59 -7.07 18.75
CA MET A 54 -11.72 -7.29 17.30
C MET A 54 -10.44 -7.92 16.73
N ASP A 55 -10.59 -9.05 16.05
CA ASP A 55 -9.53 -9.79 15.38
C ASP A 55 -9.21 -9.16 14.02
N THR A 56 -8.33 -8.15 14.02
CA THR A 56 -7.60 -7.77 12.80
C THR A 56 -6.69 -8.95 12.41
N GLY A 57 -7.17 -9.80 11.51
CA GLY A 57 -6.69 -11.16 11.25
C GLY A 57 -5.28 -11.33 10.66
N PHE A 58 -4.25 -10.86 11.36
CA PHE A 58 -2.86 -11.28 11.15
C PHE A 58 -2.57 -12.50 12.04
N SER A 59 -3.09 -13.66 11.64
CA SER A 59 -2.98 -14.90 12.42
C SER A 59 -1.58 -15.50 12.38
N SER A 60 -0.73 -15.03 13.29
CA SER A 60 0.39 -15.80 13.88
C SER A 60 1.28 -16.56 12.89
N LEU A 61 1.92 -15.87 11.95
CA LEU A 61 3.19 -16.35 11.43
C LEU A 61 4.24 -16.20 12.56
N PRO A 62 5.04 -17.23 12.90
CA PRO A 62 6.05 -17.09 13.95
C PRO A 62 7.07 -16.01 13.58
N LEU A 63 7.29 -15.03 14.46
CA LEU A 63 8.30 -13.97 14.25
C LEU A 63 9.71 -14.56 14.05
N ASP A 64 10.01 -15.66 14.73
CA ASP A 64 11.21 -16.49 14.56
C ASP A 64 11.42 -16.96 13.10
N SER A 65 10.32 -17.18 12.35
CA SER A 65 10.34 -17.62 10.95
C SER A 65 10.52 -16.50 9.92
N ILE A 66 10.49 -15.22 10.34
CA ILE A 66 10.67 -14.05 9.44
C ILE A 66 11.75 -13.07 9.96
N GLY A 67 12.49 -13.47 11.02
CA GLY A 67 13.60 -12.73 11.59
C GLY A 67 13.34 -12.30 13.04
N GLY A 68 13.74 -13.14 14.00
CA GLY A 68 13.50 -12.93 15.43
C GLY A 68 14.62 -13.35 16.39
N GLY A 69 15.76 -13.82 15.88
CA GLY A 69 16.93 -14.13 16.72
C GLY A 69 17.69 -12.86 17.11
N ALA A 70 18.23 -12.80 18.34
CA ALA A 70 19.04 -11.66 18.79
C ALA A 70 20.36 -11.57 17.99
N GLY A 71 20.38 -10.73 16.96
CA GLY A 71 21.47 -10.62 15.98
C GLY A 71 21.23 -11.36 14.65
N GLY A 72 20.03 -11.93 14.43
CA GLY A 72 19.60 -12.49 13.15
C GLY A 72 18.91 -11.44 12.26
N GLU A 73 19.01 -11.60 10.94
CA GLU A 73 18.48 -10.61 9.99
C GLU A 73 16.95 -10.54 9.95
N ILE A 74 16.43 -9.33 9.77
CA ILE A 74 15.00 -9.07 9.57
C ILE A 74 14.67 -9.30 8.09
N GLY A 75 13.86 -10.33 7.81
CA GLY A 75 13.12 -10.51 6.56
C GLY A 75 13.91 -10.56 5.24
N SER A 76 13.16 -10.45 4.14
CA SER A 76 13.71 -10.08 2.83
C SER A 76 13.71 -8.56 2.72
N LYS A 77 14.88 -7.95 2.51
CA LYS A 77 15.02 -6.49 2.37
C LYS A 77 14.71 -5.99 0.95
N THR A 78 14.26 -6.84 0.04
CA THR A 78 14.01 -6.49 -1.38
C THR A 78 12.58 -6.83 -1.78
N ILE A 79 11.93 -5.88 -2.45
CA ILE A 79 10.58 -5.99 -3.04
C ILE A 79 10.72 -5.81 -4.55
N TYR A 80 10.25 -6.77 -5.35
CA TYR A 80 10.32 -6.72 -6.81
C TYR A 80 9.02 -6.21 -7.44
N PHE A 81 9.12 -5.69 -8.66
CA PHE A 81 7.99 -5.08 -9.39
C PHE A 81 7.90 -5.56 -10.84
N ASP A 82 6.67 -5.63 -11.35
CA ASP A 82 6.41 -5.85 -12.77
C ASP A 82 6.92 -4.70 -13.66
N PHE A 83 7.02 -4.95 -14.96
CA PHE A 83 7.37 -3.92 -15.94
C PHE A 83 6.35 -2.76 -15.91
N ASP A 84 6.87 -1.53 -15.98
CA ASP A 84 6.13 -0.25 -15.88
C ASP A 84 5.19 -0.10 -14.66
N SER A 85 5.39 -0.94 -13.62
CA SER A 85 4.50 -1.01 -12.45
C SER A 85 5.16 -0.49 -11.17
N TYR A 86 4.36 0.18 -10.33
CA TYR A 86 4.65 0.47 -8.92
C TYR A 86 3.68 -0.25 -7.96
N HIS A 87 2.85 -1.18 -8.47
CA HIS A 87 1.97 -1.99 -7.64
C HIS A 87 2.77 -3.04 -6.86
N ILE A 88 2.56 -3.10 -5.54
CA ILE A 88 3.18 -4.09 -4.66
C ILE A 88 2.33 -5.36 -4.66
N GLN A 89 2.90 -6.46 -5.16
CA GLN A 89 2.23 -7.76 -5.18
C GLN A 89 1.97 -8.28 -3.75
N ALA A 90 0.90 -9.07 -3.58
CA ALA A 90 0.40 -9.50 -2.27
C ALA A 90 1.43 -10.30 -1.43
N GLU A 91 2.41 -10.95 -2.07
CA GLU A 91 3.48 -11.70 -1.41
C GLU A 91 4.44 -10.83 -0.57
N TYR A 92 4.57 -9.54 -0.88
CA TYR A 92 5.43 -8.60 -0.12
C TYR A 92 4.71 -7.96 1.08
N GLN A 93 3.39 -8.13 1.21
CA GLN A 93 2.60 -7.63 2.34
C GLN A 93 3.13 -8.15 3.71
N PRO A 94 3.33 -9.46 3.93
CA PRO A 94 3.90 -9.96 5.19
C PRO A 94 5.35 -9.52 5.42
N VAL A 95 6.13 -9.30 4.36
CA VAL A 95 7.52 -8.81 4.45
C VAL A 95 7.52 -7.39 5.02
N VAL A 96 6.77 -6.47 4.42
CA VAL A 96 6.67 -5.08 4.90
C VAL A 96 6.07 -5.02 6.30
N ALA A 97 5.07 -5.86 6.62
CA ALA A 97 4.47 -5.91 7.95
C ALA A 97 5.48 -6.23 9.06
N VAL A 98 6.43 -7.15 8.83
CA VAL A 98 7.47 -7.49 9.81
C VAL A 98 8.48 -6.34 9.98
N HIS A 99 8.92 -5.70 8.89
CA HIS A 99 9.79 -4.53 8.98
C HIS A 99 9.10 -3.33 9.66
N ALA A 100 7.81 -3.10 9.40
CA ALA A 100 7.03 -2.04 10.04
C ALA A 100 6.82 -2.29 11.53
N ALA A 101 6.51 -3.54 11.94
CA ALA A 101 6.41 -3.93 13.34
C ALA A 101 7.75 -3.77 14.10
N TYR A 102 8.89 -4.03 13.43
CA TYR A 102 10.21 -3.72 13.98
C TYR A 102 10.42 -2.21 14.18
N LEU A 103 10.07 -1.38 13.20
CA LEU A 103 10.18 0.08 13.33
C LEU A 103 9.28 0.63 14.45
N ALA A 104 8.03 0.17 14.52
CA ALA A 104 7.08 0.56 15.56
C ALA A 104 7.54 0.21 16.99
N SER A 105 8.33 -0.87 17.13
CA SER A 105 8.91 -1.29 18.42
C SER A 105 10.30 -0.69 18.71
N ASN A 106 10.95 -0.08 17.71
CA ASN A 106 12.29 0.53 17.83
C ASN A 106 12.28 1.99 17.34
N PRO A 107 11.87 2.98 18.17
CA PRO A 107 11.73 4.37 17.75
C PRO A 107 13.02 5.07 17.29
N THR A 108 14.19 4.48 17.54
CA THR A 108 15.51 4.89 17.04
C THR A 108 15.80 4.40 15.62
N ALA A 109 15.20 3.28 15.20
CA ALA A 109 15.48 2.65 13.92
C ALA A 109 14.97 3.49 12.74
N ARG A 110 15.71 3.50 11.63
CA ARG A 110 15.43 4.26 10.40
C ARG A 110 15.68 3.41 9.16
N VAL A 111 14.86 3.56 8.13
CA VAL A 111 15.05 2.91 6.83
C VAL A 111 15.00 3.89 5.66
N ASN A 112 15.92 3.71 4.72
CA ASN A 112 15.85 4.30 3.39
C ASN A 112 15.20 3.29 2.44
N LEU A 113 14.17 3.71 1.71
CA LEU A 113 13.45 2.92 0.73
C LEU A 113 13.95 3.28 -0.67
N GLN A 114 14.89 2.48 -1.17
CA GLN A 114 15.66 2.76 -2.38
C GLN A 114 14.97 2.21 -3.62
N GLY A 115 14.37 3.07 -4.44
CA GLY A 115 13.59 2.70 -5.63
C GLY A 115 14.40 2.67 -6.92
N HIS A 116 14.42 1.50 -7.57
CA HIS A 116 15.16 1.22 -8.79
C HIS A 116 14.25 0.80 -9.96
N THR A 117 14.77 0.92 -11.18
CA THR A 117 14.14 0.47 -12.42
C THR A 117 15.12 -0.32 -13.28
N ASP A 118 14.61 -0.97 -14.33
CA ASP A 118 15.47 -1.38 -15.44
C ASP A 118 15.72 -0.19 -16.40
N GLU A 119 16.63 -0.39 -17.36
CA GLU A 119 17.16 0.63 -18.29
C GLU A 119 16.17 1.09 -19.38
N ARG A 120 14.95 0.53 -19.42
CA ARG A 120 14.01 0.77 -20.52
C ARG A 120 13.16 2.01 -20.25
N GLY A 121 13.58 3.14 -20.80
CA GLY A 121 12.81 4.38 -20.73
C GLY A 121 13.63 5.62 -21.09
N SER A 122 13.24 6.75 -20.51
CA SER A 122 14.18 7.85 -20.27
C SER A 122 14.55 7.87 -18.80
N ARG A 123 15.78 8.30 -18.52
CA ARG A 123 16.32 8.54 -17.18
C ARG A 123 15.35 9.27 -16.25
N GLU A 124 14.70 10.33 -16.72
CA GLU A 124 13.75 11.13 -15.94
C GLU A 124 12.45 10.35 -15.64
N TYR A 125 11.98 9.52 -16.57
CA TYR A 125 10.83 8.64 -16.34
C TYR A 125 11.17 7.56 -15.31
N ASN A 126 12.35 6.96 -15.44
CA ASN A 126 12.83 5.91 -14.55
C ASN A 126 13.14 6.42 -13.14
N MET A 127 13.63 7.66 -13.00
CA MET A 127 13.72 8.35 -11.71
C MET A 127 12.33 8.49 -11.05
N ALA A 128 11.34 9.01 -11.77
CA ALA A 128 9.97 9.19 -11.28
C ALA A 128 9.21 7.86 -11.05
N LEU A 129 9.57 6.77 -11.74
CA LEU A 129 9.06 5.42 -11.45
C LEU A 129 9.72 4.81 -10.22
N GLY A 130 11.02 5.01 -10.02
CA GLY A 130 11.73 4.63 -8.79
C GLY A 130 11.16 5.31 -7.55
N GLU A 131 10.92 6.63 -7.62
CA GLU A 131 10.26 7.43 -6.58
C GLU A 131 8.89 6.84 -6.21
N ARG A 132 7.99 6.70 -7.19
CA ARG A 132 6.65 6.11 -6.99
C ARG A 132 6.67 4.69 -6.41
N ARG A 133 7.69 3.88 -6.71
CA ARG A 133 7.88 2.56 -6.08
C ARG A 133 8.27 2.67 -4.60
N GLY A 134 9.25 3.51 -4.28
CA GLY A 134 9.67 3.76 -2.91
C GLY A 134 8.52 4.31 -2.05
N ASP A 135 7.76 5.27 -2.57
CA ASP A 135 6.59 5.84 -1.90
C ASP A 135 5.46 4.83 -1.74
N SER A 136 5.24 3.94 -2.71
CA SER A 136 4.25 2.86 -2.56
C SER A 136 4.61 1.92 -1.41
N VAL A 137 5.91 1.65 -1.21
CA VAL A 137 6.41 0.85 -0.09
C VAL A 137 6.29 1.66 1.22
N ALA A 138 6.63 2.95 1.21
CA ALA A 138 6.49 3.83 2.38
C ALA A 138 5.04 3.89 2.89
N ASN A 139 4.07 4.06 1.99
CA ASN A 139 2.64 4.04 2.31
C ASN A 139 2.20 2.70 2.94
N LEU A 140 2.77 1.58 2.50
CA LEU A 140 2.49 0.27 3.10
C LEU A 140 3.14 0.10 4.47
N PHE A 141 4.36 0.61 4.67
CA PHE A 141 5.01 0.67 5.99
C PHE A 141 4.18 1.50 6.99
N LEU A 142 3.66 2.66 6.58
CA LEU A 142 2.77 3.49 7.37
C LEU A 142 1.47 2.76 7.72
N ALA A 143 0.83 2.11 6.74
CA ALA A 143 -0.39 1.32 6.95
C ALA A 143 -0.17 0.12 7.88
N ALA A 144 1.05 -0.44 7.92
CA ALA A 144 1.47 -1.50 8.83
C ALA A 144 2.01 -0.99 10.19
N GLY A 145 1.97 0.31 10.46
CA GLY A 145 2.22 0.90 11.78
C GLY A 145 3.60 1.50 12.03
N ALA A 146 4.49 1.59 11.03
CA ALA A 146 5.71 2.38 11.16
C ALA A 146 5.40 3.89 11.24
N ALA A 147 6.23 4.66 11.96
CA ALA A 147 6.07 6.12 11.98
C ALA A 147 6.75 6.78 10.77
N ASP A 148 6.12 7.83 10.24
CA ASP A 148 6.59 8.62 9.09
C ASP A 148 8.04 9.09 9.22
N ASN A 149 8.41 9.60 10.41
CA ASN A 149 9.76 10.03 10.72
C ASN A 149 10.82 8.90 10.80
N GLN A 150 10.43 7.65 10.50
CA GLN A 150 11.32 6.49 10.38
C GLN A 150 11.64 6.08 8.93
N LEU A 151 10.92 6.64 7.95
CA LEU A 151 10.98 6.26 6.55
C LEU A 151 11.61 7.38 5.71
N TYR A 152 12.37 7.02 4.68
CA TYR A 152 12.90 7.99 3.72
C TYR A 152 13.00 7.40 2.30
N THR A 153 12.18 7.87 1.36
CA THR A 153 12.26 7.45 -0.05
C THR A 153 13.54 7.97 -0.70
N VAL A 154 14.24 7.12 -1.46
CA VAL A 154 15.35 7.52 -2.34
C VAL A 154 15.12 6.93 -3.73
N ALA A 155 15.00 7.77 -4.75
CA ALA A 155 14.93 7.32 -6.13
C ALA A 155 16.35 7.21 -6.72
N TYR A 156 16.65 6.05 -7.31
CA TYR A 156 17.83 5.83 -8.15
C TYR A 156 17.44 5.64 -9.62
N GLY A 157 16.24 5.10 -9.90
CA GLY A 157 15.86 4.72 -11.25
C GLY A 157 16.82 3.67 -11.82
N GLU A 158 17.34 3.94 -13.02
CA GLU A 158 18.27 3.07 -13.74
C GLU A 158 19.75 3.25 -13.32
N GLU A 159 20.07 4.26 -12.51
CA GLU A 159 21.45 4.68 -12.16
C GLU A 159 22.17 3.73 -11.18
N SER A 160 21.54 2.63 -10.76
CA SER A 160 22.10 1.67 -9.80
C SER A 160 21.52 0.26 -10.04
N PRO A 161 21.88 -0.38 -11.17
CA PRO A 161 21.53 -1.76 -11.44
C PRO A 161 22.16 -2.71 -10.41
N VAL A 162 21.59 -3.91 -10.29
CA VAL A 162 22.20 -5.06 -9.60
C VAL A 162 22.66 -6.13 -10.59
N ALA A 163 22.16 -6.08 -11.83
CA ALA A 163 22.50 -7.00 -12.90
C ALA A 163 22.64 -6.24 -14.24
N ASP A 164 23.85 -6.25 -14.80
CA ASP A 164 24.26 -5.40 -15.93
C ASP A 164 24.07 -6.09 -17.29
N CYS A 165 22.91 -6.70 -17.55
CA CYS A 165 22.59 -7.31 -18.84
C CYS A 165 21.28 -6.81 -19.44
N HIS A 166 21.22 -6.82 -20.77
CA HIS A 166 20.17 -6.18 -21.57
C HIS A 166 19.03 -7.15 -21.93
N ASP A 167 18.57 -7.92 -20.96
CA ASP A 167 17.44 -8.84 -21.11
C ASP A 167 16.60 -8.97 -19.82
N GLU A 168 15.44 -9.61 -19.95
CA GLU A 168 14.43 -9.69 -18.88
C GLU A 168 14.90 -10.46 -17.63
N THR A 169 15.95 -11.27 -17.72
CA THR A 169 16.55 -11.93 -16.54
C THR A 169 17.30 -10.95 -15.65
N CYS A 170 17.86 -9.87 -16.21
CA CYS A 170 18.48 -8.78 -15.46
C CYS A 170 17.48 -7.65 -15.16
N TRP A 171 16.63 -7.29 -16.13
CA TRP A 171 15.63 -6.23 -15.94
C TRP A 171 14.68 -6.52 -14.77
N SER A 172 14.24 -7.76 -14.59
CA SER A 172 13.43 -8.17 -13.43
C SER A 172 14.12 -7.96 -12.07
N GLN A 173 15.43 -8.16 -11.98
CA GLN A 173 16.23 -7.90 -10.77
C GLN A 173 16.47 -6.38 -10.53
N ASN A 174 16.48 -5.58 -11.60
CA ASN A 174 16.65 -4.14 -11.54
C ASN A 174 15.35 -3.40 -11.13
N ARG A 175 14.17 -3.95 -11.43
CA ARG A 175 12.88 -3.43 -10.95
C ARG A 175 12.59 -3.78 -9.49
N ARG A 176 13.20 -3.06 -8.55
CA ARG A 176 13.10 -3.33 -7.11
C ARG A 176 12.96 -2.08 -6.24
N VAL A 177 12.52 -2.28 -5.00
CA VAL A 177 12.81 -1.40 -3.85
C VAL A 177 13.66 -2.17 -2.85
N VAL A 178 14.70 -1.52 -2.31
CA VAL A 178 15.54 -2.05 -1.22
C VAL A 178 15.25 -1.32 0.09
N ILE A 179 15.12 -2.06 1.18
CA ILE A 179 14.87 -1.60 2.56
C ILE A 179 16.22 -1.54 3.29
N GLU A 180 16.89 -0.40 3.25
CA GLU A 180 18.21 -0.20 3.85
C GLU A 180 18.12 0.45 5.22
N TYR A 181 18.62 -0.20 6.27
CA TYR A 181 18.57 0.33 7.64
C TYR A 181 19.70 1.34 7.88
N THR A 182 19.34 2.61 8.08
CA THR A 182 20.29 3.72 8.29
C THR A 182 20.52 4.08 9.76
N ALA A 183 19.66 3.61 10.65
CA ALA A 183 19.87 3.59 12.10
C ALA A 183 19.12 2.40 12.73
N GLN A 184 19.60 1.96 13.91
CA GLN A 184 19.01 0.91 14.74
C GLN A 184 19.10 1.38 16.20
#